data_AF-A0A967N8F9-F1
#
_entry.id   AF-A0A967N8F9-F1
#
_cell.length_a   1.000
_cell.length_b   1.000
_cell.length_c   1.000
_cell.angle_alpha   90.00
_cell.angle_beta   90.00
_cell.angle_gamma   90.00
#
_symmetry.space_group_name_H-M   'P 1'
#
loop_
_entity.id
_entity.type
_entity.pdbx_description
1 polymer ?
#
loop_
_entity_poly.entity_id
_entity_poly.type
_entity_poly.pdbx_seq_one_letter_code
_entity_poly.pdbx_strand_id
1 'polypeptide(L)'
;GTFVDDRLTAEFTYYHQRTTDALFEVSSIPSEGDWDDQLENVGELTNQGIELYLNAVAYQSRDFTAEAGVSVSTNKSEVVSLG
;
A
#
# COMPACT_ATOMS: atom_id res chain seq x y z
N GLY A 1 -15.01 -11.28 3.37
CA GLY A 1 -16.00 -12.20 3.94
C GLY A 1 -17.38 -11.77 3.49
N THR A 2 -18.26 -12.72 3.19
CA THR A 2 -19.61 -12.45 2.65
C THR A 2 -20.67 -12.94 3.63
N PHE A 3 -21.75 -12.16 3.79
CA PHE A 3 -22.78 -12.33 4.80
C PHE A 3 -24.17 -12.03 4.22
N VAL A 4 -25.23 -12.46 4.94
CA VAL A 4 -26.66 -12.20 4.62
C VAL A 4 -27.02 -12.60 3.19
N ASP A 5 -27.08 -13.89 2.91
CA ASP A 5 -27.38 -14.45 1.57
C ASP A 5 -26.52 -13.83 0.45
N ASP A 6 -25.23 -13.65 0.75
CA ASP A 6 -24.24 -13.03 -0.13
C ASP A 6 -24.50 -11.57 -0.50
N ARG A 7 -25.35 -10.87 0.26
CA ARG A 7 -25.72 -9.47 -0.01
C ARG A 7 -24.81 -8.46 0.67
N LEU A 8 -24.01 -8.86 1.67
CA LEU A 8 -23.07 -7.99 2.35
C LEU A 8 -21.66 -8.55 2.22
N THR A 9 -20.78 -7.84 1.52
CA THR A 9 -19.35 -8.15 1.45
C THR A 9 -18.59 -7.17 2.32
N ALA A 10 -17.71 -7.69 3.16
CA ALA A 10 -16.78 -6.90 3.94
C ALA A 10 -15.36 -7.46 3.80
N GLU A 11 -14.42 -6.60 3.45
CA GLU A 11 -13.00 -6.94 3.34
C GLU A 11 -12.20 -5.97 4.19
N PHE A 12 -11.29 -6.53 4.98
CA PHE A 12 -10.38 -5.75 5.79
C PHE A 12 -8.97 -6.29 5.59
N THR A 13 -8.07 -5.39 5.24
CA THR A 13 -6.66 -5.67 5.06
C THR A 13 -5.87 -4.75 5.96
N TYR A 14 -4.98 -5.31 6.75
CA TYR A 14 -3.91 -4.56 7.40
C TYR A 14 -2.61 -4.96 6.75
N TYR A 15 -1.82 -3.97 6.33
CA TYR A 15 -0.51 -4.21 5.73
C TYR A 15 0.56 -3.42 6.46
N HIS A 16 1.74 -4.03 6.53
CA HIS A 16 2.98 -3.43 6.99
C HIS A 16 4.09 -3.97 6.08
N GLN A 17 4.59 -3.10 5.21
CA GLN A 17 5.57 -3.41 4.20
C GLN A 17 6.85 -2.65 4.51
N ARG A 18 7.94 -3.38 4.65
CA ARG A 18 9.28 -2.82 4.86
C ARG A 18 10.11 -3.16 3.64
N THR A 19 10.56 -2.14 2.93
CA THR A 19 11.48 -2.27 1.81
C THR A 19 12.86 -1.92 2.33
N THR A 20 13.68 -2.94 2.51
CA THR A 20 15.13 -2.80 2.72
C THR A 20 15.81 -2.84 1.36
N ASP A 21 16.96 -2.19 1.23
CA ASP A 21 17.74 -2.16 0.00
C ASP A 21 17.03 -1.48 -1.17
N ALA A 22 16.37 -0.35 -0.91
CA ALA A 22 15.94 0.53 -1.98
C ALA A 22 17.20 1.08 -2.67
N LEU A 23 17.53 0.51 -3.84
CA LEU A 23 18.60 0.98 -4.73
C LEU A 23 18.26 2.42 -5.15
N PHE A 24 18.78 3.41 -4.42
CA PHE A 24 18.84 4.77 -4.93
C PHE A 24 20.25 5.00 -5.49
N GLU A 25 20.35 5.63 -6.65
CA GLU A 25 21.64 6.11 -7.14
C GLU A 25 22.05 7.31 -6.29
N VAL A 26 22.97 7.12 -5.33
CA VAL A 26 23.64 8.26 -4.69
C VAL A 26 24.59 8.84 -5.72
N SER A 27 24.35 10.08 -6.15
CA SER A 27 25.30 10.77 -7.01
C SER A 27 26.56 11.09 -6.21
N SER A 28 27.68 10.47 -6.55
CA SER A 28 29.01 10.68 -5.98
C SER A 28 29.37 12.16 -5.98
N ILE A 29 29.77 12.71 -4.82
CA ILE A 29 30.20 14.11 -4.70
C ILE A 29 31.50 14.27 -5.51
N PRO A 30 31.57 15.21 -6.48
CA PRO A 30 32.68 15.29 -7.43
C PRO A 30 34.03 15.77 -6.84
N SER A 31 34.16 15.88 -5.52
CA SER A 31 35.38 16.38 -4.86
C SER A 31 36.41 15.32 -4.49
N GLU A 32 36.11 14.02 -4.59
CA GLU A 32 37.00 12.95 -4.08
C GLU A 32 37.76 12.15 -5.15
N GLY A 33 37.55 12.40 -6.44
CA GLY A 33 38.33 11.74 -7.49
C GLY A 33 37.84 10.33 -7.85
N ASP A 34 38.40 9.81 -8.93
CA ASP A 34 37.96 8.65 -9.72
C ASP A 34 37.94 7.35 -8.89
N TRP A 35 36.83 7.08 -8.22
CA TRP A 35 36.53 5.79 -7.61
C TRP A 35 35.07 5.42 -7.88
N ASP A 36 34.93 4.37 -8.71
CA ASP A 36 33.86 3.37 -8.81
C ASP A 36 32.54 3.75 -8.10
N ASP A 37 31.46 3.91 -8.87
CA ASP A 37 30.09 4.10 -8.37
C ASP A 37 29.77 3.03 -7.32
N GLN A 38 29.86 3.39 -6.03
CA GLN A 38 29.58 2.47 -4.94
C GLN A 38 28.07 2.38 -4.74
N LEU A 39 27.51 1.18 -4.93
CA LEU A 39 26.13 0.88 -4.56
C LEU A 39 26.01 0.91 -3.02
N GLU A 40 25.67 2.06 -2.45
CA GLU A 40 25.33 2.15 -1.04
C GLU A 40 23.84 1.86 -0.79
N ASN A 41 23.55 1.32 0.39
CA ASN A 41 22.20 1.01 0.83
C ASN A 41 21.49 2.28 1.31
N VAL A 42 20.95 3.06 0.38
CA VAL A 42 20.52 4.46 0.60
C VAL A 42 19.18 4.62 1.32
N GLY A 43 18.61 3.55 1.87
CA GLY A 43 17.54 3.73 2.83
C GLY A 43 16.57 2.60 2.96
N GLU A 44 15.87 2.67 4.09
CA GLU A 44 14.80 1.76 4.42
C GLU A 44 13.48 2.53 4.37
N LEU A 45 12.51 1.99 3.63
CA LEU A 45 11.17 2.55 3.53
C LEU A 45 10.19 1.63 4.22
N THR A 46 9.34 2.19 5.07
CA THR A 46 8.23 1.46 5.68
C THR A 46 6.92 2.05 5.20
N ASN A 47 6.02 1.20 4.72
CA ASN A 47 4.68 1.57 4.32
C ASN A 47 3.66 0.72 5.08
N GLN A 48 2.75 1.35 5.78
CA GLN A 48 1.75 0.65 6.59
C GLN A 48 0.39 1.32 6.52
N GLY A 49 -0.66 0.52 6.70
CA GLY A 49 -2.00 1.04 6.70
C GLY A 49 -3.06 -0.03 6.82
N ILE A 50 -4.29 0.46 6.80
CA ILE A 50 -5.49 -0.37 6.72
C ILE A 50 -6.27 -0.06 5.45
N GLU A 51 -6.92 -1.08 4.92
CA GLU A 51 -7.90 -0.99 3.86
C GLU A 51 -9.18 -1.68 4.33
N LEU A 52 -10.28 -0.97 4.25
CA LEU A 52 -11.61 -1.48 4.55
C LEU A 52 -12.46 -1.28 3.32
N TYR A 53 -13.13 -2.36 2.89
CA TYR A 53 -14.12 -2.33 1.84
C TYR A 53 -15.40 -2.95 2.36
N LEU A 54 -16.52 -2.27 2.12
CA LEU A 54 -17.86 -2.75 2.43
C LEU A 54 -18.73 -2.58 1.20
N ASN A 55 -19.47 -3.61 0.82
CA ASN A 55 -20.44 -3.56 -0.27
C ASN A 55 -21.74 -4.23 0.16
N ALA A 56 -22.87 -3.63 -0.18
CA ALA A 56 -24.18 -4.13 0.16
C ALA A 56 -25.14 -4.09 -1.03
N VAL A 57 -25.80 -5.20 -1.31
CA VAL A 57 -26.93 -5.27 -2.24
C VAL A 57 -28.19 -4.79 -1.51
N ALA A 58 -28.51 -3.51 -1.65
CA ALA A 58 -29.65 -2.88 -1.00
C ALA A 58 -31.00 -3.44 -1.50
N TYR A 59 -31.10 -3.77 -2.79
CA TYR A 59 -32.31 -4.32 -3.40
C TYR A 59 -31.97 -5.27 -4.56
N GLN A 60 -32.72 -6.36 -4.69
CA GLN A 60 -32.54 -7.33 -5.78
C GLN A 60 -33.88 -7.90 -6.23
N SER A 61 -34.16 -7.80 -7.53
CA SER A 61 -35.29 -8.41 -8.23
C SER A 61 -34.82 -9.09 -9.53
N ARG A 62 -35.74 -9.66 -10.32
CA ARG A 62 -35.38 -10.31 -11.59
C ARG A 62 -34.84 -9.33 -12.64
N ASP A 63 -35.30 -8.09 -12.58
CA ASP A 63 -35.04 -7.08 -13.62
C ASP A 63 -34.11 -5.96 -13.13
N PHE A 64 -33.86 -5.87 -11.82
CA PHE A 64 -33.09 -4.77 -11.23
C PHE A 64 -32.36 -5.16 -9.94
N THR A 65 -31.11 -4.72 -9.83
CA THR A 65 -30.29 -4.82 -8.62
C THR A 65 -29.73 -3.45 -8.29
N ALA A 66 -29.87 -3.03 -7.03
CA ALA A 66 -29.22 -1.85 -6.49
C ALA A 66 -28.19 -2.25 -5.44
N GLU A 67 -26.96 -1.81 -5.64
CA GLU A 67 -25.84 -2.03 -4.74
C GLU A 67 -25.22 -0.70 -4.31
N ALA A 68 -24.66 -0.69 -3.11
CA ALA A 68 -23.94 0.45 -2.55
C ALA A 68 -22.68 -0.05 -1.85
N GLY A 69 -21.55 0.57 -2.17
CA GLY A 69 -20.26 0.24 -1.57
C GLY A 69 -19.52 1.46 -1.05
N VAL A 70 -18.68 1.24 -0.04
CA VAL A 70 -17.75 2.21 0.51
C VAL A 70 -16.38 1.56 0.66
N SER A 71 -15.34 2.29 0.27
CA SER A 71 -13.95 1.93 0.50
C SER A 71 -13.27 3.02 1.34
N VAL A 72 -12.48 2.59 2.32
CA VAL A 72 -11.66 3.45 3.16
C VAL A 72 -10.27 2.87 3.19
N SER A 73 -9.28 3.65 2.75
CA SER A 73 -7.88 3.26 2.84
C SER A 73 -7.07 4.31 3.58
N THR A 74 -6.07 3.84 4.31
CA THR A 74 -5.05 4.66 4.94
C THR A 74 -3.70 4.13 4.53
N ASN A 75 -2.74 5.05 4.39
CA ASN A 75 -1.38 4.72 4.01
C ASN A 75 -0.45 5.69 4.75
N LYS A 76 0.49 5.15 5.53
CA LYS A 76 1.56 5.89 6.16
C LYS A 76 2.88 5.35 5.63
N SER A 77 3.56 6.18 4.84
CA SER A 77 4.92 5.94 4.37
C SER A 77 5.92 6.69 5.25
N GLU A 78 6.99 6.02 5.65
CA GLU A 78 8.06 6.55 6.50
C GLU A 78 9.42 6.12 5.95
N VAL A 79 10.33 7.09 5.84
CA VAL A 79 11.74 6.84 5.53
C VAL A 79 12.44 6.56 6.86
N VAL A 80 12.87 5.32 7.06
CA VAL A 80 13.45 4.85 8.32
C VAL A 80 14.95 5.11 8.39
N SER A 81 15.64 5.09 7.25
CA SER A 81 17.06 5.44 7.14
C SER A 81 17.33 5.99 5.75
N LEU A 82 18.35 6.84 5.62
CA LEU A 82 18.85 7.37 4.34
C LEU A 82 20.33 7.01 4.08
N GLY A 83 20.91 6.09 4.87
CA GLY A 83 22.35 5.87 4.89
C GLY A 83 23.05 6.80 5.87
#